data_AF-A0A7J6Y7P4-F1
#
_entry.id   AF-A0A7J6Y7P4-F1
#
_cell.length_a   1.000
_cell.length_b   1.000
_cell.length_c   1.000
_cell.angle_alpha   90.00
_cell.angle_beta   90.00
_cell.angle_gamma   90.00
#
_symmetry.space_group_name_H-M   'P 1'
#
loop_
_entity.id
_entity.type
_entity.pdbx_description
1 polymer ?
#
loop_
_entity_poly.entity_id
_entity_poly.type
_entity_poly.pdbx_seq_one_letter_code
_entity_poly.pdbx_strand_id
1 'polypeptide(L)'
;MAPNYFLFLLPLFPFSLSVHTQAALLLLLLLTRKQEMQFTQAMRQPRHATPLFPLLVLLLMYCASGCIAAAPALEYRCGYEVMIRRSGPLPTAVVREVPRKGRGAMQAYTVATQDDDSGWEPIRIAVSTEDLERGTNKRNYFEEVEDECYNALGYKLSCTPEHVLTEAKKQLYTRKILPGAVKIHTERLLVKPTGGTITVPRAVNGPCSHFTIPTRHKSDGVPNADFIIDAAARPSGTDSRAVWATTCNTMTDFRPSIGAMNLDPKYMTDTAWSVRVAAQEIAHALGFSQDRMEEKSLVKKPERSVRGTHRRMVAGNHVKANTQAQFGCESLEGMVLEDEDGPREKAIPHWKGRHARDELMAPTVGAGHYTDLTMAVFADME
;
A
#
# COMPACT_ATOMS: atom_id res chain seq x y z
N MET A 1 18.83 -66.75 12.25
CA MET A 1 17.99 -67.01 13.45
C MET A 1 18.01 -65.75 14.29
N ALA A 2 16.88 -65.06 14.39
CA ALA A 2 16.73 -63.85 15.20
C ALA A 2 16.74 -64.19 16.70
N PRO A 3 16.96 -63.18 17.57
CA PRO A 3 15.78 -62.61 18.21
C PRO A 3 15.77 -61.07 18.28
N ASN A 4 14.57 -60.54 18.02
CA ASN A 4 14.13 -59.18 18.31
C ASN A 4 14.05 -58.94 19.83
N TYR A 5 14.54 -57.79 20.29
CA TYR A 5 13.97 -57.08 21.44
C TYR A 5 14.04 -55.56 21.21
N PHE A 6 12.87 -54.98 20.94
CA PHE A 6 12.62 -53.54 20.98
C PHE A 6 12.57 -53.09 22.43
N LEU A 7 13.49 -52.22 22.85
CA LEU A 7 13.43 -51.47 24.11
C LEU A 7 13.12 -50.01 23.78
N PHE A 8 11.90 -49.58 24.10
CA PHE A 8 11.50 -48.18 24.15
C PHE A 8 12.22 -47.50 25.31
N LEU A 9 13.14 -46.58 25.02
CA LEU A 9 13.68 -45.62 25.98
C LEU A 9 13.12 -44.23 25.63
N LEU A 10 12.21 -43.76 26.48
CA LEU A 10 11.72 -42.37 26.53
C LEU A 10 12.87 -41.43 26.93
N PRO A 11 13.12 -40.31 26.23
CA PRO A 11 13.85 -39.20 26.81
C PRO A 11 12.87 -38.30 27.58
N LEU A 12 13.09 -38.18 28.89
CA LEU A 12 12.51 -37.13 29.72
C LEU A 12 13.13 -35.78 29.32
N PHE A 13 12.35 -34.90 28.70
CA PHE A 13 12.64 -33.47 28.61
C PHE A 13 11.51 -32.68 29.29
N PRO A 14 11.81 -31.63 30.08
CA PRO A 14 10.80 -30.81 30.70
C PRO A 14 10.30 -29.79 29.67
N PHE A 15 9.08 -29.97 29.16
CA PHE A 15 8.38 -28.91 28.43
C PHE A 15 7.60 -28.04 29.43
N SER A 16 8.03 -26.79 29.59
CA SER A 16 7.21 -25.75 30.20
C SER A 16 6.11 -25.36 29.21
N LEU A 17 4.90 -25.89 29.42
CA LEU A 17 3.71 -25.54 28.64
C LEU A 17 3.05 -24.31 29.25
N SER A 18 2.88 -23.28 28.43
CA SER A 18 2.16 -22.03 28.76
C SER A 18 0.73 -22.31 29.21
N VAL A 19 0.27 -21.54 30.21
CA VAL A 19 -1.02 -21.59 30.91
C VAL A 19 -2.25 -21.65 29.97
N HIS A 20 -2.11 -21.19 28.72
CA HIS A 20 -3.20 -21.23 27.73
C HIS A 20 -3.49 -22.62 27.16
N THR A 21 -2.53 -23.56 27.23
CA THR A 21 -2.72 -24.93 26.71
C THR A 21 -3.45 -25.86 27.68
N GLN A 22 -3.47 -25.58 28.98
CA GLN A 22 -4.20 -26.38 29.98
C GLN A 22 -5.71 -26.10 29.99
N ALA A 23 -6.14 -24.88 29.65
CA ALA A 23 -7.55 -24.50 29.63
C ALA A 23 -8.32 -25.16 28.46
N ALA A 24 -7.67 -25.35 27.31
CA ALA A 24 -8.28 -25.97 26.13
C ALA A 24 -8.54 -27.48 26.32
N LEU A 25 -7.68 -28.18 27.08
CA LEU A 25 -7.81 -29.60 27.34
C LEU A 25 -8.97 -29.94 28.29
N LEU A 26 -9.27 -29.05 29.26
CA LEU A 26 -10.39 -29.23 30.19
C LEU A 26 -11.76 -29.04 29.50
N LEU A 27 -11.85 -28.14 28.52
CA LEU A 27 -13.11 -27.91 27.78
C LEU A 27 -13.48 -29.09 26.88
N LEU A 28 -12.48 -29.76 26.28
CA LEU A 28 -12.68 -30.95 25.43
C LEU A 28 -13.08 -32.20 26.22
N LEU A 29 -12.64 -32.31 27.48
CA LEU A 29 -13.02 -33.43 28.38
C LEU A 29 -14.44 -33.28 28.97
N LEU A 30 -15.00 -32.07 29.01
CA LEU A 30 -16.36 -31.81 29.49
C LEU A 30 -17.44 -32.04 28.41
N LEU A 31 -17.08 -31.97 27.12
CA LEU A 31 -18.02 -32.09 26.00
C LEU A 31 -18.25 -33.53 25.50
N THR A 32 -17.50 -34.52 26.00
CA THR A 32 -17.54 -35.91 25.48
C THR A 32 -18.14 -36.94 26.44
N ARG A 33 -18.75 -36.53 27.56
CA ARG A 33 -19.27 -37.47 28.57
C ARG A 33 -20.76 -37.28 28.89
N LYS A 34 -21.67 -37.63 27.95
CA LYS A 34 -22.91 -38.42 28.21
C LYS A 34 -23.87 -38.45 27.01
N GLN A 35 -23.82 -39.55 26.27
CA GLN A 35 -24.93 -40.27 25.63
C GLN A 35 -24.70 -41.74 26.07
N GLU A 36 -25.64 -42.61 26.47
CA GLU A 36 -26.95 -43.07 25.99
C GLU A 36 -27.58 -43.94 27.12
N MET A 37 -28.90 -43.91 27.40
CA MET A 37 -30.02 -44.74 26.89
C MET A 37 -30.36 -45.98 27.75
N GLN A 38 -31.67 -46.35 27.76
CA GLN A 38 -32.39 -47.56 28.23
C GLN A 38 -33.48 -47.25 29.29
N PHE A 39 -34.72 -47.76 29.31
CA PHE A 39 -35.51 -48.76 28.56
C PHE A 39 -37.03 -48.49 28.80
N THR A 40 -37.91 -49.17 28.05
CA THR A 40 -39.39 -49.08 27.93
C THR A 40 -40.27 -49.39 29.17
N GLN A 41 -41.44 -48.72 29.35
CA GLN A 41 -42.81 -49.33 29.50
C GLN A 41 -43.98 -48.37 29.86
N ALA A 42 -45.08 -48.51 29.10
CA ALA A 42 -46.53 -48.56 29.43
C ALA A 42 -47.30 -47.53 30.34
N MET A 43 -48.30 -46.90 29.68
CA MET A 43 -49.72 -46.62 30.06
C MET A 43 -50.12 -45.83 31.34
N ARG A 44 -50.75 -44.65 31.16
CA ARG A 44 -52.19 -44.32 31.39
C ARG A 44 -52.48 -42.79 31.31
N GLN A 45 -53.53 -42.42 30.56
CA GLN A 45 -54.18 -41.08 30.44
C GLN A 45 -54.85 -40.62 31.76
N PRO A 46 -55.29 -39.33 31.99
CA PRO A 46 -56.06 -38.48 31.05
C PRO A 46 -55.91 -36.93 31.07
N ARG A 47 -56.39 -36.33 29.96
CA ARG A 47 -57.07 -35.03 29.73
C ARG A 47 -56.74 -33.82 30.63
N HIS A 48 -56.27 -32.71 30.03
CA HIS A 48 -56.90 -31.38 30.12
C HIS A 48 -56.38 -30.43 29.02
N ALA A 49 -57.29 -29.59 28.53
CA ALA A 49 -57.13 -28.68 27.40
C ALA A 49 -56.06 -27.60 27.64
N THR A 50 -55.25 -27.31 26.63
CA THR A 50 -54.29 -26.20 26.60
C THR A 50 -54.83 -25.00 25.80
N PRO A 51 -54.63 -23.76 26.28
CA PRO A 51 -55.21 -22.56 25.68
C PRO A 51 -54.31 -21.95 24.59
N LEU A 52 -54.94 -21.35 23.57
CA LEU A 52 -54.35 -20.70 22.38
C LEU A 52 -53.58 -19.39 22.64
N PHE A 53 -53.05 -19.17 23.85
CA PHE A 53 -52.42 -17.91 24.22
C PHE A 53 -50.99 -17.62 23.68
N PRO A 54 -50.12 -18.59 23.30
CA PRO A 54 -48.77 -18.24 22.85
C PRO A 54 -48.69 -17.81 21.38
N LEU A 55 -49.71 -18.12 20.57
CA LEU A 55 -49.77 -17.77 19.14
C LEU A 55 -50.21 -16.32 18.88
N LEU A 56 -51.07 -15.76 19.75
CA LEU A 56 -51.56 -14.39 19.62
C LEU A 56 -50.48 -13.34 19.94
N VAL A 57 -49.57 -13.67 20.86
CA VAL A 57 -48.44 -12.78 21.24
C VAL A 57 -47.39 -12.71 20.12
N LEU A 58 -47.15 -13.81 19.39
CA LEU A 58 -46.21 -13.83 18.25
C LEU A 58 -46.73 -13.01 17.06
N LEU A 59 -48.04 -12.99 16.82
CA LEU A 59 -48.67 -12.20 15.75
C LEU A 59 -48.66 -10.69 16.05
N LEU A 60 -48.85 -10.28 17.30
CA LEU A 60 -48.80 -8.87 17.69
C LEU A 60 -47.39 -8.28 17.61
N MET A 61 -46.35 -9.09 17.83
CA MET A 61 -44.94 -8.67 17.66
C MET A 61 -44.54 -8.51 16.18
N TYR A 62 -45.23 -9.18 15.24
CA TYR A 62 -44.95 -9.09 13.81
C TYR A 62 -45.65 -7.91 13.11
N CYS A 63 -46.71 -7.34 13.71
CA CYS A 63 -47.42 -6.18 13.15
C CYS A 63 -46.85 -4.82 13.60
N ALA A 64 -45.93 -4.79 14.57
CA ALA A 64 -45.26 -3.57 15.03
C ALA A 64 -43.94 -3.26 14.29
N SER A 65 -43.44 -4.17 13.45
CA SER A 65 -42.21 -4.00 12.66
C SER A 65 -42.46 -3.60 11.20
N GLY A 66 -43.72 -3.38 10.81
CA GLY A 66 -44.09 -2.98 9.45
C GLY A 66 -45.20 -1.96 9.42
N CYS A 67 -44.90 -0.70 9.77
CA CYS A 67 -45.58 0.54 9.31
C CYS A 67 -45.06 1.76 10.11
N ILE A 68 -43.94 2.36 9.69
CA ILE A 68 -43.76 3.83 9.81
C ILE A 68 -43.15 4.30 8.49
N ALA A 69 -43.96 4.96 7.67
CA ALA A 69 -43.53 5.73 6.51
C ALA A 69 -44.00 7.18 6.68
N ALA A 70 -43.13 8.13 6.28
CA ALA A 70 -43.30 9.60 6.12
C ALA A 70 -43.42 10.44 7.42
N ALA A 71 -42.79 11.60 7.63
CA ALA A 71 -41.78 12.49 7.00
C ALA A 71 -41.49 13.63 8.04
N PRO A 72 -40.79 14.76 7.76
CA PRO A 72 -39.47 15.00 7.14
C PRO A 72 -38.46 15.55 8.19
N ALA A 73 -37.19 15.14 8.15
CA ALA A 73 -36.10 15.86 8.83
C ALA A 73 -34.96 16.07 7.83
N LEU A 74 -34.93 17.30 7.34
CA LEU A 74 -33.89 17.92 6.54
C LEU A 74 -32.52 17.81 7.22
N GLU A 75 -31.47 17.84 6.39
CA GLU A 75 -30.13 18.36 6.72
C GLU A 75 -29.22 17.53 7.63
N TYR A 76 -28.81 16.35 7.18
CA TYR A 76 -27.38 15.97 7.27
C TYR A 76 -27.01 15.23 5.98
N ARG A 77 -26.96 15.97 4.87
CA ARG A 77 -26.27 15.52 3.67
C ARG A 77 -24.79 15.38 4.03
N CYS A 78 -24.28 14.15 3.91
CA CYS A 78 -22.87 13.86 3.82
C CYS A 78 -22.23 14.78 2.77
N GLY A 79 -21.41 15.74 3.23
CA GLY A 79 -20.74 16.74 2.40
C GLY A 79 -19.58 16.20 1.55
N TYR A 80 -19.47 14.89 1.34
CA TYR A 80 -18.40 14.33 0.53
C TYR A 80 -18.70 14.42 -0.99
N GLU A 81 -19.97 14.36 -1.41
CA GLU A 81 -20.30 14.50 -2.84
C GLU A 81 -20.22 15.94 -3.37
N VAL A 82 -20.22 16.95 -2.49
CA VAL A 82 -20.26 18.36 -2.92
C VAL A 82 -18.89 18.87 -3.39
N MET A 83 -17.78 18.27 -2.95
CA MET A 83 -16.45 18.64 -3.47
C MET A 83 -16.07 17.89 -4.77
N ILE A 84 -16.71 16.76 -5.08
CA ILE A 84 -16.49 16.03 -6.34
C ILE A 84 -17.09 16.78 -7.54
N ARG A 85 -18.00 17.75 -7.32
CA ARG A 85 -18.66 18.49 -8.41
C ARG A 85 -17.84 19.60 -9.06
N ARG A 86 -16.60 19.87 -8.65
CA ARG A 86 -15.72 20.80 -9.37
C ARG A 86 -14.73 20.15 -10.35
N SER A 87 -14.54 18.83 -10.28
CA SER A 87 -13.68 18.10 -11.22
C SER A 87 -14.26 16.69 -11.44
N GLY A 88 -15.29 16.58 -12.28
CA GLY A 88 -15.78 15.28 -12.74
C GLY A 88 -14.67 14.54 -13.51
N PRO A 89 -14.63 13.19 -13.51
CA PRO A 89 -13.65 12.46 -14.29
C PRO A 89 -13.84 12.78 -15.78
N LEU A 90 -12.82 13.37 -16.41
CA LEU A 90 -12.75 13.40 -17.88
C LEU A 90 -12.68 11.96 -18.40
N PRO A 91 -13.18 11.65 -19.60
CA PRO A 91 -12.98 10.35 -20.23
C PRO A 91 -11.50 10.21 -20.62
N THR A 92 -10.67 9.77 -19.68
CA THR A 92 -9.22 9.71 -19.83
C THR A 92 -8.76 8.29 -20.12
N ALA A 93 -8.10 8.11 -21.27
CA ALA A 93 -7.44 6.86 -21.63
C ALA A 93 -5.96 6.95 -21.27
N VAL A 94 -5.46 6.01 -20.46
CA VAL A 94 -4.03 5.84 -20.21
C VAL A 94 -3.44 5.13 -21.41
N VAL A 95 -2.59 5.83 -22.15
CA VAL A 95 -1.90 5.28 -23.31
C VAL A 95 -0.51 4.85 -22.89
N ARG A 96 -0.21 3.59 -23.14
CA ARG A 96 1.15 3.07 -23.09
C ARG A 96 1.81 3.41 -24.42
N GLU A 97 2.91 4.15 -24.40
CA GLU A 97 3.67 4.35 -25.63
C GLU A 97 4.22 3.01 -26.14
N VAL A 98 4.00 2.73 -27.43
CA VAL A 98 4.54 1.53 -28.06
C VAL A 98 6.07 1.66 -28.13
N PRO A 99 6.84 0.67 -27.64
CA PRO A 99 8.29 0.67 -27.78
C PRO A 99 8.68 0.79 -29.26
N ARG A 100 9.30 1.92 -29.64
CA ARG A 100 9.84 2.09 -31.00
C ARG A 100 11.11 1.25 -31.13
N LYS A 101 11.30 0.60 -32.29
CA LYS A 101 12.47 -0.25 -32.57
C LYS A 101 13.76 0.52 -32.25
N GLY A 102 14.52 0.08 -31.24
CA GLY A 102 15.74 0.76 -30.76
C GLY A 102 15.61 1.52 -29.43
N ARG A 103 14.41 1.72 -28.86
CA ARG A 103 14.22 2.20 -27.47
C ARG A 103 14.18 0.98 -26.53
N GLY A 104 15.29 0.71 -25.84
CA GLY A 104 15.38 -0.38 -24.85
C GLY A 104 14.47 -0.18 -23.63
N ALA A 105 14.17 -1.26 -22.90
CA ALA A 105 13.47 -1.47 -21.60
C ALA A 105 12.62 -0.35 -20.92
N MET A 106 12.22 0.73 -21.59
CA MET A 106 11.57 1.89 -21.00
C MET A 106 10.15 2.05 -21.55
N GLN A 107 9.21 2.38 -20.67
CA GLN A 107 7.79 2.52 -20.98
C GLN A 107 7.27 3.83 -20.41
N ALA A 108 6.78 4.72 -21.28
CA ALA A 108 6.11 5.95 -20.87
C ALA A 108 4.59 5.71 -20.76
N TYR A 109 4.01 6.29 -19.72
CA TYR A 109 2.57 6.28 -19.49
C TYR A 109 2.08 7.71 -19.47
N THR A 110 1.08 8.00 -20.30
CA THR A 110 0.45 9.30 -20.39
C THR A 110 -1.07 9.14 -20.37
N VAL A 111 -1.76 10.17 -19.91
CA VAL A 111 -3.21 10.21 -19.86
C VAL A 111 -3.69 11.24 -20.89
N ALA A 112 -4.58 10.84 -21.80
CA ALA A 112 -5.09 11.73 -22.85
C ALA A 112 -6.22 12.63 -22.31
N THR A 113 -6.01 13.94 -22.25
CA THR A 113 -7.00 14.92 -21.76
C THR A 113 -7.62 15.75 -22.88
N GLN A 114 -8.74 16.42 -22.56
CA GLN A 114 -9.24 17.53 -23.37
C GLN A 114 -8.39 18.76 -23.08
N ASP A 115 -8.08 19.54 -24.13
CA ASP A 115 -7.31 20.77 -24.02
C ASP A 115 -8.04 21.77 -23.11
N ASP A 116 -7.51 21.97 -21.91
CA ASP A 116 -7.79 23.17 -21.12
C ASP A 116 -6.56 24.08 -21.16
N ASP A 117 -6.77 25.39 -21.28
CA ASP A 117 -5.71 26.39 -21.45
C ASP A 117 -5.06 26.76 -20.10
N SER A 118 -5.10 25.85 -19.11
CA SER A 118 -4.57 26.10 -17.76
C SER A 118 -3.05 25.94 -17.68
N GLY A 119 -2.43 25.33 -18.71
CA GLY A 119 -1.02 24.94 -18.73
C GLY A 119 -0.68 23.76 -17.82
N TRP A 120 -1.68 23.15 -17.17
CA TRP A 120 -1.54 21.95 -16.36
C TRP A 120 -1.91 20.72 -17.18
N GLU A 121 -1.04 19.73 -17.15
CA GLU A 121 -1.22 18.47 -17.87
C GLU A 121 -1.02 17.29 -16.92
N PRO A 122 -1.63 16.12 -17.18
CA PRO A 122 -1.32 14.90 -16.44
C PRO A 122 0.18 14.60 -16.43
N ILE A 123 0.71 14.24 -15.26
CA ILE A 123 2.12 13.89 -15.13
C ILE A 123 2.47 12.73 -16.07
N ARG A 124 3.60 12.85 -16.78
CA ARG A 124 4.12 11.80 -17.65
C ARG A 124 5.26 11.08 -16.95
N ILE A 125 5.02 9.83 -16.56
CA ILE A 125 5.99 9.01 -15.83
C ILE A 125 6.60 7.98 -16.78
N ALA A 126 7.91 8.04 -16.95
CA ALA A 126 8.68 7.06 -17.70
C ALA A 126 9.27 6.01 -16.75
N VAL A 127 8.96 4.74 -16.97
CA VAL A 127 9.49 3.63 -16.17
C VAL A 127 10.59 2.93 -16.95
N SER A 128 11.78 2.84 -16.36
CA SER A 128 12.92 2.10 -16.88
C SER A 128 13.00 0.76 -16.15
N THR A 129 12.98 -0.35 -16.88
CA THR A 129 13.09 -1.70 -16.31
C THR A 129 14.39 -2.40 -16.70
N GLU A 130 15.45 -1.63 -16.95
CA GLU A 130 16.76 -2.15 -17.35
C GLU A 130 17.33 -3.10 -16.28
N ASP A 131 17.04 -2.87 -14.98
CA ASP A 131 17.41 -3.77 -13.89
C ASP A 131 16.63 -5.10 -13.86
N LEU A 132 15.62 -5.27 -14.72
CA LEU A 132 14.91 -6.55 -14.89
C LEU A 132 15.43 -7.33 -16.11
N GLU A 133 16.36 -6.76 -16.87
CA GLU A 133 16.96 -7.38 -18.04
C GLU A 133 18.34 -7.96 -17.72
N ARG A 134 18.66 -9.08 -18.35
CA ARG A 134 19.92 -9.78 -18.12
C ARG A 134 21.08 -8.91 -18.61
N GLY A 135 21.76 -8.27 -17.66
CA GLY A 135 22.97 -7.50 -17.94
C GLY A 135 24.11 -8.39 -18.45
N THR A 136 25.01 -7.82 -19.24
CA THR A 136 26.16 -8.55 -19.82
C THR A 136 27.25 -8.88 -18.80
N ASN A 137 27.34 -8.14 -17.68
CA ASN A 137 28.49 -8.23 -16.76
C ASN A 137 28.15 -8.39 -15.26
N LYS A 138 26.89 -8.15 -14.83
CA LYS A 138 26.43 -8.41 -13.45
C LYS A 138 24.96 -8.82 -13.50
N ARG A 139 24.58 -9.86 -12.75
CA ARG A 139 23.17 -10.23 -12.55
C ARG A 139 22.54 -9.14 -11.67
N ASN A 140 21.70 -8.30 -12.27
CA ASN A 140 21.02 -7.19 -11.59
C ASN A 140 19.77 -7.63 -10.81
N TYR A 141 19.38 -8.90 -10.95
CA TYR A 141 18.29 -9.55 -10.23
C TYR A 141 18.63 -11.03 -10.03
N PHE A 142 17.92 -11.69 -9.13
CA PHE A 142 18.18 -13.07 -8.74
C PHE A 142 17.40 -14.04 -9.66
N GLU A 143 18.09 -14.75 -10.55
CA GLU A 143 17.50 -15.68 -11.55
C GLU A 143 17.47 -17.13 -11.07
N GLU A 144 18.49 -17.55 -10.33
CA GLU A 144 18.71 -18.93 -9.89
C GLU A 144 19.26 -18.90 -8.47
N VAL A 145 19.08 -20.02 -7.73
CA VAL A 145 19.60 -20.13 -6.37
C VAL A 145 21.13 -20.16 -6.41
N GLU A 146 21.76 -19.05 -6.06
CA GLU A 146 23.19 -18.95 -5.79
C GLU A 146 23.41 -18.79 -4.28
N ASP A 147 24.60 -19.20 -3.80
CA ASP A 147 24.98 -19.09 -2.39
C ASP A 147 25.02 -17.63 -1.90
N GLU A 148 25.16 -16.66 -2.82
CA GLU A 148 25.30 -15.24 -2.51
C GLU A 148 24.51 -14.37 -3.49
N CYS A 149 23.67 -13.46 -2.96
CA CYS A 149 22.95 -12.46 -3.75
C CYS A 149 23.05 -11.08 -3.09
N TYR A 150 22.70 -10.02 -3.83
CA TYR A 150 22.79 -8.63 -3.38
C TYR A 150 21.44 -7.93 -3.48
N ASN A 151 21.10 -7.11 -2.48
CA ASN A 151 19.90 -6.28 -2.52
C ASN A 151 20.12 -5.01 -3.36
N ALA A 152 19.05 -4.22 -3.53
CA ALA A 152 19.11 -2.96 -4.27
C ALA A 152 19.95 -1.85 -3.61
N LEU A 153 20.47 -2.08 -2.40
CA LEU A 153 21.41 -1.20 -1.70
C LEU A 153 22.86 -1.72 -1.74
N GLY A 154 23.12 -2.81 -2.48
CA GLY A 154 24.44 -3.42 -2.59
C GLY A 154 24.88 -4.27 -1.42
N TYR A 155 24.00 -4.55 -0.45
CA TYR A 155 24.30 -5.46 0.66
C TYR A 155 24.12 -6.90 0.24
N LYS A 156 25.06 -7.74 0.68
CA LYS A 156 25.02 -9.19 0.50
C LYS A 156 24.01 -9.82 1.45
N LEU A 157 23.26 -10.80 0.97
CA LEU A 157 22.30 -11.58 1.75
C LEU A 157 22.23 -13.04 1.26
N SER A 158 21.61 -13.88 2.09
CA SER A 158 21.26 -15.25 1.72
C SER A 158 19.90 -15.24 1.04
N CYS A 159 19.84 -15.67 -0.21
CA CYS A 159 18.61 -15.76 -0.98
C CYS A 159 18.00 -17.16 -0.94
N THR A 160 16.69 -17.20 -0.76
CA THR A 160 15.85 -18.37 -0.98
C THR A 160 15.21 -18.34 -2.37
N PRO A 161 14.64 -19.46 -2.86
CA PRO A 161 13.91 -19.50 -4.13
C PRO A 161 12.77 -18.48 -4.26
N GLU A 162 12.22 -17.98 -3.15
CA GLU A 162 11.13 -17.00 -3.16
C GLU A 162 11.54 -15.66 -3.78
N HIS A 163 12.83 -15.31 -3.66
CA HIS A 163 13.39 -14.07 -4.20
C HIS A 163 13.69 -14.12 -5.70
N VAL A 164 13.55 -15.30 -6.33
CA VAL A 164 13.80 -15.44 -7.76
C VAL A 164 12.77 -14.65 -8.56
N LEU A 165 13.25 -13.79 -9.46
CA LEU A 165 12.43 -13.11 -10.46
C LEU A 165 12.17 -14.06 -11.62
N THR A 166 11.18 -14.94 -11.45
CA THR A 166 10.74 -15.83 -12.53
C THR A 166 10.14 -15.02 -13.69
N GLU A 167 10.08 -15.59 -14.88
CA GLU A 167 9.45 -14.93 -16.04
C GLU A 167 7.98 -14.55 -15.76
N ALA A 168 7.25 -15.37 -15.02
CA ALA A 168 5.89 -15.05 -14.59
C ALA A 168 5.84 -13.80 -13.68
N LYS A 169 6.77 -13.68 -12.71
CA LYS A 169 6.88 -12.49 -11.85
C LYS A 169 7.34 -11.26 -12.62
N LYS A 170 8.28 -11.42 -13.56
CA LYS A 170 8.71 -10.34 -14.47
C LYS A 170 7.55 -9.82 -15.32
N GLN A 171 6.73 -10.71 -15.88
CA GLN A 171 5.53 -10.32 -16.63
C GLN A 171 4.49 -9.67 -15.74
N LEU A 172 4.25 -10.20 -14.54
CA LEU A 172 3.35 -9.57 -13.56
C LEU A 172 3.81 -8.14 -13.21
N TYR A 173 5.10 -7.96 -12.94
CA TYR A 173 5.65 -6.67 -12.56
C TYR A 173 5.55 -5.65 -13.71
N THR A 174 6.00 -6.04 -14.90
CA THR A 174 6.09 -5.15 -16.07
C THR A 174 4.76 -4.90 -16.78
N ARG A 175 3.79 -5.82 -16.72
CA ARG A 175 2.51 -5.71 -17.44
C ARG A 175 1.33 -5.34 -16.57
N LYS A 176 1.41 -5.50 -15.25
CA LYS A 176 0.29 -5.20 -14.34
C LYS A 176 0.67 -4.24 -13.23
N ILE A 177 1.70 -4.57 -12.44
CA ILE A 177 2.03 -3.79 -11.23
C ILE A 177 2.52 -2.40 -11.59
N LEU A 178 3.60 -2.28 -12.40
CA LEU A 178 4.17 -0.98 -12.78
C LEU A 178 3.17 -0.10 -13.57
N PRO A 179 2.52 -0.60 -14.64
CA PRO A 179 1.48 0.18 -15.33
C PRO A 179 0.35 0.63 -14.40
N GLY A 180 -0.13 -0.26 -13.52
CA GLY A 180 -1.23 0.04 -12.60
C GLY A 180 -0.84 1.09 -11.56
N ALA A 181 0.38 1.02 -11.04
CA ALA A 181 0.88 1.96 -10.04
C ALA A 181 1.12 3.34 -10.64
N VAL A 182 1.69 3.40 -11.85
CA VAL A 182 1.85 4.66 -12.59
C VAL A 182 0.48 5.26 -12.93
N LYS A 183 -0.46 4.45 -13.41
CA LYS A 183 -1.82 4.88 -13.75
C LYS A 183 -2.49 5.62 -12.58
N ILE A 184 -2.38 5.10 -11.35
CA ILE A 184 -2.96 5.71 -10.15
C ILE A 184 -2.49 7.17 -9.98
N HIS A 185 -1.22 7.46 -10.25
CA HIS A 185 -0.62 8.80 -10.19
C HIS A 185 -0.99 9.67 -11.38
N THR A 186 -0.83 9.15 -12.60
CA THR A 186 -1.07 9.92 -13.83
C THR A 186 -2.53 10.36 -14.00
N GLU A 187 -3.49 9.66 -13.37
CA GLU A 187 -4.91 10.04 -13.40
C GLU A 187 -5.28 11.16 -12.42
N ARG A 188 -4.40 11.52 -11.49
CA ARG A 188 -4.70 12.43 -10.37
C ARG A 188 -3.75 13.61 -10.26
N LEU A 189 -2.48 13.40 -10.60
CA LEU A 189 -1.45 14.41 -10.50
C LEU A 189 -1.35 15.17 -11.82
N LEU A 190 -1.55 16.47 -11.73
CA LEU A 190 -1.24 17.41 -12.79
C LEU A 190 0.12 18.06 -12.51
N VAL A 191 0.82 18.42 -13.57
CA VAL A 191 2.08 19.18 -13.55
C VAL A 191 2.06 20.24 -14.63
N LYS A 192 2.83 21.30 -14.47
CA LYS A 192 3.20 22.17 -15.58
C LYS A 192 4.40 21.54 -16.29
N PRO A 193 4.27 21.04 -17.52
CA PRO A 193 5.39 20.41 -18.21
C PRO A 193 6.54 21.41 -18.37
N THR A 194 7.76 20.97 -18.11
CA THR A 194 8.96 21.81 -18.31
C THR A 194 9.39 21.85 -19.79
N GLY A 195 8.67 21.16 -20.68
CA GLY A 195 8.88 21.16 -22.14
C GLY A 195 10.22 20.55 -22.60
N GLY A 196 11.00 19.99 -21.68
CA GLY A 196 12.37 19.54 -21.91
C GLY A 196 12.57 18.03 -21.85
N THR A 197 13.80 17.64 -22.16
CA THR A 197 14.28 16.26 -22.04
C THR A 197 14.94 16.09 -20.67
N ILE A 198 14.52 15.08 -19.88
CA ILE A 198 15.15 14.79 -18.60
C ILE A 198 16.46 14.04 -18.86
N THR A 199 17.60 14.64 -18.51
CA THR A 199 18.92 14.01 -18.61
C THR A 199 19.35 13.47 -17.26
N VAL A 200 19.72 12.19 -17.20
CA VAL A 200 20.17 11.56 -15.95
C VAL A 200 21.63 11.96 -15.68
N PRO A 201 21.96 12.45 -14.47
CA PRO A 201 23.33 12.80 -14.12
C PRO A 201 24.32 11.65 -14.33
N ARG A 202 25.56 11.98 -14.73
CA ARG A 202 26.61 10.96 -14.97
C ARG A 202 26.90 10.14 -13.72
N ALA A 203 26.98 10.84 -12.58
CA ALA A 203 27.11 10.27 -11.25
C ALA A 203 25.78 10.47 -10.50
N VAL A 204 25.22 9.38 -10.02
CA VAL A 204 24.08 9.34 -9.10
C VAL A 204 24.60 8.85 -7.76
N ASN A 205 24.10 9.43 -6.67
CA ASN A 205 24.59 9.17 -5.32
C ASN A 205 23.63 8.30 -4.51
N GLY A 206 24.11 7.78 -3.38
CA GLY A 206 23.30 7.03 -2.44
C GLY A 206 22.70 5.75 -3.05
N PRO A 207 21.48 5.35 -2.61
CA PRO A 207 20.81 4.14 -3.09
C PRO A 207 20.67 4.05 -4.63
N CYS A 208 20.50 5.21 -5.28
CA CYS A 208 20.31 5.30 -6.72
C CYS A 208 21.54 4.89 -7.53
N SER A 209 22.73 4.91 -6.93
CA SER A 209 23.98 4.48 -7.59
C SER A 209 24.01 2.99 -7.93
N HIS A 210 23.14 2.19 -7.32
CA HIS A 210 23.06 0.74 -7.54
C HIS A 210 22.14 0.34 -8.70
N PHE A 211 21.44 1.28 -9.32
CA PHE A 211 20.51 1.05 -10.43
C PHE A 211 21.21 1.15 -11.78
N THR A 212 20.72 0.36 -12.72
CA THR A 212 21.20 0.29 -14.09
C THR A 212 20.51 1.37 -14.91
N ILE A 213 21.20 2.49 -15.11
CA ILE A 213 20.71 3.60 -15.92
C ILE A 213 21.15 3.39 -17.38
N PRO A 214 20.21 3.28 -18.34
CA PRO A 214 20.54 3.20 -19.76
C PRO A 214 21.44 4.36 -20.23
N THR A 215 22.48 4.05 -21.02
CA THR A 215 23.44 5.07 -21.49
C THR A 215 22.77 6.24 -22.19
N ARG A 216 21.71 5.97 -22.98
CA ARG A 216 20.92 7.00 -23.67
C ARG A 216 20.22 7.97 -22.71
N HIS A 217 19.84 7.55 -21.50
CA HIS A 217 19.25 8.46 -20.51
C HIS A 217 20.29 9.47 -19.98
N LYS A 218 21.59 9.13 -20.07
CA LYS A 218 22.70 10.03 -19.70
C LYS A 218 23.20 10.87 -20.89
N SER A 219 23.10 10.38 -22.12
CA SER A 219 23.55 11.10 -23.32
C SER A 219 22.46 11.96 -23.94
N ASP A 220 21.37 11.34 -24.35
CA ASP A 220 20.30 11.95 -25.14
C ASP A 220 19.19 12.45 -24.22
N GLY A 221 19.04 11.82 -23.06
CA GLY A 221 17.98 12.02 -22.08
C GLY A 221 16.67 11.34 -22.47
N VAL A 222 15.65 11.53 -21.64
CA VAL A 222 14.30 10.99 -21.82
C VAL A 222 13.35 12.12 -22.21
N PRO A 223 12.86 12.15 -23.47
CA PRO A 223 11.92 13.17 -23.90
C PRO A 223 10.51 12.87 -23.41
N ASN A 224 9.65 13.89 -23.37
CA ASN A 224 8.22 13.77 -23.06
C ASN A 224 7.91 13.09 -21.71
N ALA A 225 8.80 13.27 -20.73
CA ALA A 225 8.60 12.78 -19.38
C ALA A 225 8.77 13.94 -18.40
N ASP A 226 7.98 13.93 -17.33
CA ASP A 226 8.11 14.86 -16.20
C ASP A 226 8.79 14.18 -15.01
N PHE A 227 8.77 12.84 -14.98
CA PHE A 227 9.44 12.01 -13.99
C PHE A 227 9.92 10.70 -14.60
N ILE A 228 11.14 10.26 -14.26
CA ILE A 228 11.67 8.94 -14.59
C ILE A 228 11.74 8.11 -13.31
N ILE A 229 11.33 6.84 -13.37
CA ILE A 229 11.59 5.90 -12.28
C ILE A 229 12.30 4.64 -12.79
N ASP A 230 13.46 4.36 -12.22
CA ASP A 230 14.21 3.13 -12.46
C ASP A 230 13.70 2.02 -11.51
N ALA A 231 13.13 0.95 -12.08
CA ALA A 231 12.48 -0.12 -11.35
C ALA A 231 13.33 -1.40 -11.33
N ALA A 232 13.66 -1.86 -10.13
CA ALA A 232 14.36 -3.11 -9.88
C ALA A 232 13.47 -4.13 -9.14
N ALA A 233 13.90 -5.39 -9.17
CA ALA A 233 13.28 -6.50 -8.44
C ALA A 233 14.34 -7.37 -7.77
N ARG A 234 15.12 -6.75 -6.90
CA ARG A 234 16.18 -7.40 -6.11
C ARG A 234 15.66 -7.87 -4.75
N PRO A 235 16.25 -8.94 -4.19
CA PRO A 235 15.89 -9.47 -2.88
C PRO A 235 16.05 -8.42 -1.77
N SER A 236 15.22 -8.53 -0.74
CA SER A 236 15.32 -7.76 0.49
C SER A 236 15.62 -8.70 1.66
N GLY A 237 16.62 -8.34 2.47
CA GLY A 237 16.93 -9.04 3.72
C GLY A 237 15.95 -8.70 4.84
N THR A 238 16.08 -9.38 5.98
CA THR A 238 15.24 -9.17 7.17
C THR A 238 15.24 -7.74 7.70
N ASP A 239 16.37 -7.03 7.53
CA ASP A 239 16.53 -5.64 7.96
C ASP A 239 16.23 -4.61 6.86
N SER A 240 15.92 -5.07 5.65
CA SER A 240 15.61 -4.25 4.47
C SER A 240 14.10 -4.18 4.24
N ARG A 241 13.61 -3.06 3.70
CA ARG A 241 12.21 -2.98 3.29
C ARG A 241 11.96 -3.87 2.08
N ALA A 242 10.88 -4.65 2.13
CA ALA A 242 10.41 -5.51 1.04
C ALA A 242 10.17 -4.72 -0.26
N VAL A 243 9.69 -3.49 -0.11
CA VAL A 243 9.48 -2.52 -1.18
C VAL A 243 9.98 -1.17 -0.69
N TRP A 244 10.63 -0.41 -1.55
CA TRP A 244 11.02 0.95 -1.24
C TRP A 244 11.20 1.76 -2.52
N ALA A 245 11.07 3.07 -2.42
CA ALA A 245 11.54 3.99 -3.44
C ALA A 245 12.14 5.26 -2.84
N THR A 246 12.89 5.99 -3.66
CA THR A 246 13.51 7.25 -3.27
C THR A 246 13.61 8.21 -4.44
N THR A 247 13.63 9.51 -4.16
CA THR A 247 14.00 10.51 -5.15
C THR A 247 15.52 10.49 -5.35
N CYS A 248 15.94 10.36 -6.59
CA CYS A 248 17.35 10.32 -6.98
C CYS A 248 17.87 11.67 -7.48
N ASN A 249 17.00 12.48 -8.09
CA ASN A 249 17.35 13.79 -8.58
C ASN A 249 16.14 14.71 -8.61
N THR A 250 16.39 15.99 -8.38
CA THR A 250 15.43 17.08 -8.52
C THR A 250 15.87 18.05 -9.62
N MET A 251 14.91 18.75 -10.20
CA MET A 251 15.16 19.88 -11.09
C MET A 251 15.61 21.12 -10.28
N THR A 252 15.91 22.23 -10.96
CA THR A 252 16.32 23.48 -10.31
C THR A 252 15.24 24.15 -9.47
N ASP A 253 13.97 23.89 -9.78
CA ASP A 253 12.79 24.26 -8.96
C ASP A 253 12.52 23.24 -7.83
N PHE A 254 13.47 22.31 -7.64
CA PHE A 254 13.44 21.20 -6.71
C PHE A 254 12.35 20.14 -7.01
N ARG A 255 11.64 20.22 -8.14
CA ARG A 255 10.67 19.19 -8.55
C ARG A 255 11.40 17.84 -8.74
N PRO A 256 10.94 16.75 -8.10
CA PRO A 256 11.48 15.41 -8.35
C PRO A 256 11.41 15.08 -9.84
N SER A 257 12.53 14.63 -10.41
CA SER A 257 12.65 14.32 -11.85
C SER A 257 13.08 12.87 -12.11
N ILE A 258 13.82 12.29 -11.17
CA ILE A 258 14.33 10.93 -11.27
C ILE A 258 14.14 10.28 -9.92
N GLY A 259 13.60 9.07 -9.90
CA GLY A 259 13.51 8.20 -8.74
C GLY A 259 13.97 6.79 -9.06
N ALA A 260 14.12 6.00 -8.01
CA ALA A 260 14.40 4.57 -8.11
C ALA A 260 13.50 3.81 -7.15
N MET A 261 13.06 2.63 -7.56
CA MET A 261 12.24 1.74 -6.74
C MET A 261 12.70 0.30 -6.82
N ASN A 262 12.56 -0.43 -5.72
CA ASN A 262 12.78 -1.86 -5.67
C ASN A 262 11.53 -2.56 -5.10
N LEU A 263 11.07 -3.61 -5.78
CA LEU A 263 10.04 -4.52 -5.27
C LEU A 263 10.60 -5.94 -5.25
N ASP A 264 10.82 -6.48 -4.07
CA ASP A 264 11.33 -7.85 -3.93
C ASP A 264 10.33 -8.87 -4.52
N PRO A 265 10.76 -9.74 -5.46
CA PRO A 265 9.93 -10.78 -6.05
C PRO A 265 9.20 -11.66 -5.03
N LYS A 266 9.73 -11.83 -3.82
CA LYS A 266 9.08 -12.58 -2.73
C LYS A 266 7.69 -12.04 -2.39
N TYR A 267 7.47 -10.74 -2.51
CA TYR A 267 6.23 -10.07 -2.10
C TYR A 267 5.33 -9.67 -3.29
N MET A 268 5.73 -10.05 -4.51
CA MET A 268 4.91 -9.84 -5.70
C MET A 268 3.74 -10.81 -5.71
N THR A 269 2.53 -10.26 -5.69
CA THR A 269 1.28 -11.04 -5.80
C THR A 269 0.45 -10.49 -6.93
N ASP A 270 -0.36 -11.35 -7.56
CA ASP A 270 -1.26 -10.93 -8.64
C ASP A 270 -2.54 -10.25 -8.10
N THR A 271 -2.37 -9.26 -7.23
CA THR A 271 -3.46 -8.60 -6.51
C THR A 271 -3.41 -7.08 -6.67
N ALA A 272 -4.53 -6.41 -6.40
CA ALA A 272 -4.57 -4.95 -6.32
C ALA A 272 -3.67 -4.39 -5.21
N TRP A 273 -3.35 -5.20 -4.20
CA TRP A 273 -2.46 -4.81 -3.11
C TRP A 273 -1.05 -4.51 -3.62
N SER A 274 -0.44 -5.39 -4.43
CA SER A 274 0.90 -5.14 -4.99
C SER A 274 0.95 -3.88 -5.88
N VAL A 275 -0.13 -3.56 -6.58
CA VAL A 275 -0.26 -2.30 -7.36
C VAL A 275 -0.25 -1.09 -6.44
N ARG A 276 -1.01 -1.13 -5.33
CA ARG A 276 -1.11 -0.03 -4.36
C ARG A 276 0.18 0.19 -3.58
N VAL A 277 0.86 -0.88 -3.20
CA VAL A 277 2.19 -0.79 -2.58
C VAL A 277 3.17 -0.13 -3.54
N ALA A 278 3.23 -0.57 -4.80
CA ALA A 278 4.08 0.09 -5.80
C ALA A 278 3.69 1.57 -6.01
N ALA A 279 2.40 1.90 -5.96
CA ALA A 279 1.94 3.29 -6.06
C ALA A 279 2.36 4.12 -4.83
N GLN A 280 2.28 3.59 -3.61
CA GLN A 280 2.78 4.24 -2.40
C GLN A 280 4.26 4.56 -2.52
N GLU A 281 5.06 3.62 -3.01
CA GLU A 281 6.50 3.85 -3.20
C GLU A 281 6.77 4.89 -4.30
N ILE A 282 6.05 4.86 -5.42
CA ILE A 282 6.15 5.93 -6.43
C ILE A 282 5.81 7.30 -5.80
N ALA A 283 4.84 7.37 -4.87
CA ALA A 283 4.51 8.61 -4.18
C ALA A 283 5.69 9.15 -3.34
N HIS A 284 6.42 8.28 -2.66
CA HIS A 284 7.67 8.66 -1.97
C HIS A 284 8.70 9.22 -2.95
N ALA A 285 8.91 8.54 -4.09
CA ALA A 285 9.85 8.98 -5.11
C ALA A 285 9.44 10.31 -5.77
N LEU A 286 8.14 10.60 -5.86
CA LEU A 286 7.54 11.85 -6.33
C LEU A 286 7.60 12.99 -5.31
N GLY A 287 8.14 12.76 -4.11
CA GLY A 287 8.40 13.80 -3.13
C GLY A 287 7.54 13.74 -1.87
N PHE A 288 6.72 12.71 -1.66
CA PHE A 288 6.14 12.44 -0.34
C PHE A 288 7.25 11.97 0.61
N SER A 289 8.11 12.90 1.03
CA SER A 289 9.31 12.62 1.81
C SER A 289 9.51 13.67 2.90
N GLN A 290 10.24 13.29 3.94
CA GLN A 290 10.53 14.15 5.09
C GLN A 290 11.24 15.42 4.61
N ASP A 291 12.32 15.24 3.84
CA ASP A 291 13.16 16.31 3.32
C ASP A 291 12.34 17.34 2.54
N ARG A 292 11.41 16.87 1.68
CA ARG A 292 10.58 17.78 0.89
C ARG A 292 9.55 18.53 1.72
N MET A 293 8.88 17.83 2.64
CA MET A 293 7.92 18.49 3.53
C MET A 293 8.61 19.53 4.42
N GLU A 294 9.85 19.29 4.85
CA GLU A 294 10.64 20.24 5.63
C GLU A 294 11.12 21.43 4.79
N GLU A 295 11.62 21.19 3.59
CA GLU A 295 12.07 22.25 2.67
C GLU A 295 10.95 23.22 2.32
N LYS A 296 9.73 22.71 2.12
CA LYS A 296 8.52 23.51 1.90
C LYS A 296 7.87 24.02 3.21
N SER A 297 8.51 23.81 4.37
CA SER A 297 8.02 24.24 5.69
C SER A 297 6.60 23.74 6.02
N LEU A 298 6.23 22.58 5.51
CA LEU A 298 4.91 21.97 5.70
C LEU A 298 4.83 21.16 7.00
N VAL A 299 5.96 20.67 7.53
CA VAL A 299 5.97 19.90 8.79
C VAL A 299 5.89 20.84 9.98
N LYS A 300 4.91 20.62 10.85
CA LYS A 300 4.79 21.31 12.15
C LYS A 300 4.79 20.31 13.29
N LYS A 301 5.28 20.77 14.44
CA LYS A 301 5.01 20.16 15.75
C LYS A 301 4.11 21.13 16.50
N PRO A 302 2.84 20.80 16.75
CA PRO A 302 1.93 21.69 17.47
C PRO A 302 2.48 21.93 18.88
N GLU A 303 2.33 23.14 19.41
CA GLU A 303 2.76 23.48 20.77
C GLU A 303 1.97 22.72 21.84
N ARG A 304 0.69 22.44 21.53
CA ARG A 304 -0.20 21.68 22.40
C ARG A 304 -0.04 20.19 22.15
N SER A 305 0.13 19.47 23.26
CA SER A 305 0.13 18.01 23.26
C SER A 305 -1.25 17.49 22.84
N VAL A 306 -1.29 16.69 21.76
CA VAL A 306 -2.51 16.00 21.34
C VAL A 306 -2.49 14.62 21.98
N ARG A 307 -3.44 14.29 22.85
CA ARG A 307 -3.51 12.99 23.54
C ARG A 307 -2.18 12.61 24.23
N GLY A 308 -1.57 13.54 24.95
CA GLY A 308 -0.36 13.29 25.73
C GLY A 308 0.95 13.25 24.92
N THR A 309 0.95 13.58 23.63
CA THR A 309 2.19 13.62 22.82
C THR A 309 2.19 14.77 21.80
N HIS A 310 3.34 15.42 21.64
CA HIS A 310 3.61 16.38 20.56
C HIS A 310 3.91 15.64 19.25
N ARG A 311 2.88 15.43 18.43
CA ARG A 311 3.00 14.67 17.18
C ARG A 311 3.30 15.58 16.01
N ARG A 312 4.21 15.15 15.12
CA ARG A 312 4.45 15.85 13.86
C ARG A 312 3.21 15.75 12.97
N MET A 313 2.94 16.81 12.23
CA MET A 313 1.86 16.87 11.25
C MET A 313 2.30 17.63 10.02
N VAL A 314 1.64 17.38 8.91
CA VAL A 314 1.73 18.19 7.69
C VAL A 314 0.62 19.23 7.74
N ALA A 315 0.98 20.51 7.63
CA ALA A 315 0.11 21.65 7.89
C ALA A 315 0.22 22.71 6.78
N GLY A 316 0.19 22.25 5.52
CA GLY A 316 -0.03 23.11 4.37
C GLY A 316 -1.50 23.50 4.21
N ASN A 317 -1.78 24.45 3.32
CA ASN A 317 -3.13 25.02 3.17
C ASN A 317 -4.11 23.97 2.61
N HIS A 318 -3.68 23.23 1.59
CA HIS A 318 -4.49 22.17 0.99
C HIS A 318 -4.64 21.00 1.96
N VAL A 319 -3.57 20.59 2.64
CA VAL A 319 -3.63 19.48 3.61
C VAL A 319 -4.57 19.82 4.75
N LYS A 320 -4.49 21.03 5.29
CA LYS A 320 -5.38 21.49 6.36
C LYS A 320 -6.84 21.44 5.90
N ALA A 321 -7.17 22.05 4.77
CA ALA A 321 -8.54 22.09 4.26
C ALA A 321 -9.12 20.67 4.04
N ASN A 322 -8.35 19.77 3.41
CA ASN A 322 -8.79 18.39 3.16
C ASN A 322 -8.88 17.57 4.44
N THR A 323 -8.01 17.81 5.41
CA THR A 323 -8.10 17.19 6.74
C THR A 323 -9.38 17.61 7.45
N GLN A 324 -9.68 18.91 7.48
CA GLN A 324 -10.89 19.44 8.11
C GLN A 324 -12.15 18.86 7.46
N ALA A 325 -12.17 18.77 6.13
CA ALA A 325 -13.28 18.19 5.38
C ALA A 325 -13.44 16.68 5.64
N GLN A 326 -12.35 15.91 5.63
CA GLN A 326 -12.39 14.46 5.84
C GLN A 326 -12.89 14.10 7.24
N PHE A 327 -12.50 14.86 8.27
CA PHE A 327 -12.87 14.57 9.66
C PHE A 327 -14.04 15.41 10.18
N GLY A 328 -14.57 16.35 9.39
CA GLY A 328 -15.65 17.25 9.81
C GLY A 328 -15.26 18.14 11.00
N CYS A 329 -14.00 18.58 11.08
CA CYS A 329 -13.47 19.28 12.26
C CYS A 329 -12.62 20.49 11.86
N GLU A 330 -13.20 21.68 11.94
CA GLU A 330 -12.57 22.95 11.53
C GLU A 330 -11.37 23.38 12.40
N SER A 331 -11.28 22.86 13.63
CA SER A 331 -10.15 23.19 14.51
C SER A 331 -8.87 22.44 14.16
N LEU A 332 -8.91 21.49 13.22
CA LEU A 332 -7.71 20.77 12.78
C LEU A 332 -6.79 21.70 11.99
N GLU A 333 -5.50 21.63 12.32
CA GLU A 333 -4.45 22.46 11.72
C GLU A 333 -3.68 21.74 10.61
N GLY A 334 -3.87 20.42 10.47
CA GLY A 334 -3.17 19.57 9.52
C GLY A 334 -3.34 18.09 9.83
N MET A 335 -2.71 17.23 9.02
CA MET A 335 -2.79 15.78 9.15
C MET A 335 -1.57 15.21 9.88
N VAL A 336 -1.82 14.35 10.86
CA VAL A 336 -0.77 13.78 11.72
C VAL A 336 0.03 12.72 10.96
N LEU A 337 1.36 12.79 11.07
CA LEU A 337 2.28 11.79 10.55
C LEU A 337 2.45 10.62 11.53
N GLU A 338 2.82 9.47 11.00
CA GLU A 338 3.14 8.29 11.81
C GLU A 338 4.32 8.57 12.75
N ASP A 339 4.18 8.09 13.98
CA ASP A 339 5.12 8.28 15.08
C ASP A 339 5.37 7.01 15.89
N GLU A 340 4.64 5.92 15.59
CA GLU A 340 4.96 4.57 16.05
C GLU A 340 6.16 4.01 15.24
N ASP A 341 6.86 3.02 15.78
CA ASP A 341 8.03 2.34 15.13
C ASP A 341 9.36 3.12 15.05
N GLY A 342 9.49 4.25 15.75
CA GLY A 342 10.78 4.85 16.09
C GLY A 342 11.40 5.75 15.00
N PRO A 343 12.74 5.88 14.91
CA PRO A 343 13.39 6.82 13.99
C PRO A 343 13.15 6.54 12.50
N ARG A 344 12.79 5.30 12.12
CA ARG A 344 12.58 4.91 10.72
C ARG A 344 11.37 5.61 10.09
N GLU A 345 10.27 5.71 10.83
CA GLU A 345 9.06 6.39 10.32
C GLU A 345 9.17 7.91 10.44
N LYS A 346 10.21 8.37 11.16
CA LYS A 346 10.61 9.77 11.08
C LYS A 346 11.34 10.13 9.79
N ALA A 347 12.03 9.17 9.17
CA ALA A 347 12.77 9.38 7.93
C ALA A 347 11.89 9.15 6.69
N ILE A 348 10.92 8.24 6.78
CA ILE A 348 9.96 7.96 5.70
C ILE A 348 8.55 8.27 6.22
N PRO A 349 8.02 9.46 5.91
CA PRO A 349 6.75 9.88 6.48
C PRO A 349 5.61 9.06 5.90
N HIS A 350 4.73 8.59 6.77
CA HIS A 350 3.43 8.03 6.43
C HIS A 350 2.35 8.80 7.20
N TRP A 351 1.10 8.70 6.78
CA TRP A 351 0.00 9.15 7.61
C TRP A 351 -0.12 8.30 8.85
N LYS A 352 -0.56 8.91 9.95
CA LYS A 352 -0.85 8.16 11.16
C LYS A 352 -1.89 7.07 10.85
N GLY A 353 -1.49 5.80 10.95
CA GLY A 353 -2.30 4.65 10.52
C GLY A 353 -3.65 4.57 11.23
N ARG A 354 -3.74 5.07 12.47
CA ARG A 354 -5.01 5.13 13.21
C ARG A 354 -6.07 6.03 12.56
N HIS A 355 -5.66 7.06 11.80
CA HIS A 355 -6.54 8.07 11.20
C HIS A 355 -6.76 7.83 9.71
N ALA A 356 -5.82 7.16 9.05
CA ALA A 356 -5.78 6.97 7.61
C ALA A 356 -5.45 5.51 7.24
N ARG A 357 -6.01 4.54 7.98
CA ARG A 357 -5.71 3.11 7.85
C ARG A 357 -5.79 2.58 6.42
N ASP A 358 -6.77 3.07 5.68
CA ASP A 358 -7.10 2.63 4.33
C ASP A 358 -6.61 3.62 3.26
N GLU A 359 -5.78 4.60 3.61
CA GLU A 359 -5.19 5.58 2.69
C GLU A 359 -3.92 5.04 2.03
N LEU A 360 -3.56 5.55 0.84
CA LEU A 360 -2.40 5.13 0.06
C LEU A 360 -1.07 5.26 0.81
N MET A 361 -0.88 6.31 1.60
CA MET A 361 0.34 6.59 2.37
C MET A 361 0.20 6.18 3.85
N ALA A 362 -0.65 5.20 4.15
CA ALA A 362 -0.64 4.53 5.44
C ALA A 362 0.67 3.73 5.62
N PRO A 363 1.18 3.53 6.85
CA PRO A 363 2.40 2.75 7.08
C PRO A 363 2.25 1.27 6.68
N THR A 364 1.02 0.76 6.69
CA THR A 364 0.68 -0.57 6.18
C THR A 364 -0.43 -0.43 5.17
N VAL A 365 -0.19 -0.87 3.94
CA VAL A 365 -1.20 -0.85 2.87
C VAL A 365 -2.36 -1.78 3.23
N GLY A 366 -3.48 -1.18 3.65
CA GLY A 366 -4.80 -1.81 3.74
C GLY A 366 -5.52 -1.71 2.39
N ALA A 367 -6.63 -0.95 2.36
CA ALA A 367 -7.31 -0.67 1.10
C ALA A 367 -6.52 0.30 0.19
N GLY A 368 -5.59 1.11 0.69
CA GLY A 368 -4.69 1.94 -0.14
C GLY A 368 -5.43 2.89 -1.10
N HIS A 369 -6.47 3.58 -0.61
CA HIS A 369 -7.19 4.60 -1.34
C HIS A 369 -6.32 5.85 -1.49
N TYR A 370 -6.15 6.31 -2.73
CA TYR A 370 -5.46 7.56 -2.99
C TYR A 370 -6.45 8.71 -2.78
N THR A 371 -6.44 9.30 -1.58
CA THR A 371 -7.42 10.32 -1.18
C THR A 371 -6.87 11.74 -1.35
N ASP A 372 -7.76 12.71 -1.14
CA ASP A 372 -7.43 14.13 -1.16
C ASP A 372 -6.33 14.50 -0.13
N LEU A 373 -6.10 13.69 0.93
CA LEU A 373 -5.02 13.95 1.88
C LEU A 373 -3.65 13.88 1.23
N THR A 374 -3.36 12.78 0.53
CA THR A 374 -2.07 12.61 -0.14
C THR A 374 -1.96 13.53 -1.35
N MET A 375 -3.04 13.72 -2.11
CA MET A 375 -3.05 14.68 -3.21
C MET A 375 -2.77 16.11 -2.73
N ALA A 376 -3.33 16.50 -1.58
CA ALA A 376 -3.11 17.82 -1.01
C ALA A 376 -1.65 18.08 -0.62
N VAL A 377 -0.91 17.04 -0.20
CA VAL A 377 0.54 17.18 0.05
C VAL A 377 1.27 17.57 -1.22
N PHE A 378 0.98 16.90 -2.33
CA PHE A 378 1.61 17.23 -3.62
C PHE A 378 1.24 18.64 -4.08
N ALA A 379 0.01 19.09 -3.85
CA ALA A 379 -0.41 20.46 -4.15
C ALA A 379 0.30 21.52 -3.29
N ASP A 380 0.47 21.26 -1.99
CA ASP A 380 1.20 22.17 -1.07
C ASP A 380 2.72 22.18 -1.33
N MET A 381 3.25 21.24 -2.13
CA MET A 381 4.67 21.16 -2.50
C MET A 381 5.01 21.88 -3.81
N GLU A 382 4.03 22.39 -4.55
CA GLU A 382 4.28 23.19 -5.75
C GLU A 382 5.13 24.43 -5.45
#